data_AF-A0A1W1DD32-F1
#
_entry.id   AF-A0A1W1DD32-F1
#
_cell.length_a   1.000
_cell.length_b   1.000
_cell.length_c   1.000
_cell.angle_alpha   90.00
_cell.angle_beta   90.00
_cell.angle_gamma   90.00
#
_symmetry.space_group_name_H-M   'P 1'
#
loop_
_entity.id
_entity.type
_entity.pdbx_description
1 polymer ?
#
loop_
_entity_poly.entity_id
_entity_poly.type
_entity_poly.pdbx_seq_one_letter_code
_entity_poly.pdbx_strand_id
1 'polypeptide(L)'
;MLPFGLSDIAISQIAWVVLIGLALESIGHIVHRIDVQKTGEGQGSYFEQITTFGKTYRLRNALLIVNMALMASLIVYPNAVLFATSFVSILVSAYLGRILFYALVIPTTMPGAFFWKNDKFREHAIEIGLSDMPQMGVVAEREHKFDVKALANAIKQTTVKDALMQLKSILRGG
;
A
#
# COMPACT_ATOMS: atom_id res chain seq x y z
N MET A 1 5.75 -42.16 -16.46
CA MET A 1 5.06 -40.91 -16.81
C MET A 1 4.77 -40.18 -15.53
N LEU A 2 5.14 -38.91 -15.43
CA LEU A 2 4.81 -38.08 -14.28
C LEU A 2 3.29 -37.83 -14.24
N PRO A 3 2.70 -37.58 -13.05
CA PRO A 3 1.32 -37.12 -12.99
C PRO A 3 1.19 -35.87 -13.88
N PHE A 4 0.10 -35.76 -14.64
CA PHE A 4 -0.16 -34.72 -15.65
C PHE A 4 0.49 -34.89 -17.04
N GLY A 5 1.21 -35.98 -17.32
CA GLY A 5 1.69 -36.28 -18.68
C GLY A 5 2.85 -35.40 -19.17
N LEU A 6 3.45 -34.60 -18.29
CA LEU A 6 4.68 -33.86 -18.58
C LEU A 6 5.88 -34.81 -18.64
N SER A 7 6.73 -34.63 -19.65
CA SER A 7 8.02 -35.33 -19.73
C SER A 7 9.07 -34.58 -18.91
N ASP A 8 10.09 -35.30 -18.44
CA ASP A 8 11.22 -34.73 -17.71
C ASP A 8 11.93 -33.61 -18.51
N ILE A 9 12.00 -33.80 -19.83
CA ILE A 9 12.53 -32.81 -20.78
C ILE A 9 11.68 -31.53 -20.75
N ALA A 10 10.35 -31.65 -20.81
CA ALA A 10 9.46 -30.49 -20.77
C ALA A 10 9.58 -29.72 -19.45
N ILE A 11 9.70 -30.42 -18.31
CA ILE A 11 9.90 -29.79 -17.00
C ILE A 11 11.21 -28.99 -16.97
N SER A 12 12.30 -29.56 -17.46
CA SER A 12 13.60 -28.88 -17.52
C SER A 12 13.54 -27.63 -18.42
N GLN A 13 12.88 -27.72 -19.58
CA GLN A 13 12.69 -26.58 -20.49
C GLN A 13 11.87 -25.45 -19.85
N ILE A 14 10.78 -25.78 -19.17
CA ILE A 14 9.97 -24.81 -18.44
C ILE A 14 10.81 -24.15 -17.34
N ALA A 15 11.59 -24.92 -16.59
CA ALA A 15 12.44 -24.39 -15.52
C ALA A 15 13.49 -23.39 -16.05
N TRP A 16 14.06 -23.61 -17.24
CA TRP A 16 14.95 -22.63 -17.89
C TRP A 16 14.25 -21.31 -18.19
N VAL A 17 13.06 -21.35 -18.79
CA VAL A 17 12.29 -20.13 -19.11
C VAL A 17 11.93 -19.37 -17.83
N VAL A 18 11.49 -20.08 -16.80
CA VAL A 18 11.14 -19.49 -15.50
C VAL A 18 12.37 -18.89 -14.82
N LEU A 19 13.52 -19.57 -14.86
CA LEU A 19 14.77 -19.06 -14.28
C LEU A 19 15.20 -17.73 -14.92
N ILE A 20 15.08 -17.61 -16.24
CA ILE A 20 15.36 -16.36 -16.96
C ILE A 20 14.40 -15.25 -16.51
N GLY A 21 13.09 -15.57 -16.39
CA GLY A 21 12.10 -14.63 -15.88
C GLY A 21 12.40 -14.12 -14.47
N LEU A 22 12.75 -15.03 -13.54
CA LEU A 22 13.13 -14.68 -12.17
C LEU A 22 14.42 -13.86 -12.13
N ALA A 23 15.39 -14.12 -13.01
CA ALA A 23 16.60 -13.32 -13.11
C ALA A 23 16.29 -11.88 -13.57
N LEU A 24 15.40 -11.70 -14.56
CA LEU A 24 14.94 -10.39 -15.00
C LEU A 24 14.18 -9.64 -13.89
N GLU A 25 13.30 -10.33 -13.14
CA GLU A 25 12.61 -9.75 -11.98
C GLU A 25 13.61 -9.31 -10.90
N SER A 26 14.65 -10.11 -10.63
CA SER A 26 15.74 -9.77 -9.71
C SER A 26 16.43 -8.46 -10.08
N ILE A 27 16.77 -8.30 -11.36
CA ILE A 27 17.37 -7.08 -11.88
C ILE A 27 16.39 -5.91 -11.71
N GLY A 28 15.12 -6.11 -12.04
CA GLY A 28 14.06 -5.12 -11.85
C GLY A 28 13.96 -4.63 -10.40
N HIS A 29 13.99 -5.53 -9.42
CA HIS A 29 13.97 -5.15 -7.99
C HIS A 29 15.19 -4.33 -7.58
N ILE A 30 16.38 -4.66 -8.09
CA ILE A 30 17.62 -3.91 -7.80
C ILE A 30 17.53 -2.50 -8.37
N VAL A 31 17.18 -2.38 -9.66
CA VAL A 31 17.08 -1.09 -10.34
C VAL A 31 15.98 -0.23 -9.71
N HIS A 32 14.80 -0.81 -9.45
CA HIS A 32 13.70 -0.09 -8.81
C HIS A 32 14.07 0.41 -7.41
N ARG A 33 14.80 -0.39 -6.62
CA ARG A 33 15.33 0.03 -5.31
C ARG A 33 16.24 1.25 -5.42
N ILE A 34 17.09 1.32 -6.44
CA ILE A 34 17.98 2.47 -6.64
C ILE A 34 17.17 3.70 -7.05
N ASP A 35 16.19 3.51 -7.93
CA ASP A 35 15.40 4.61 -8.48
C ASP A 35 14.48 5.27 -7.46
N VAL A 36 13.80 4.45 -6.66
CA VAL A 36 12.88 4.92 -5.62
C VAL A 36 13.58 5.76 -4.54
N GLN A 37 14.90 5.64 -4.40
CA GLN A 37 15.69 6.45 -3.46
C GLN A 37 16.04 7.85 -3.97
N LYS A 38 15.73 8.19 -5.23
CA LYS A 38 16.12 9.48 -5.82
C LYS A 38 15.11 10.62 -5.58
N THR A 39 13.83 10.31 -5.38
CA THR A 39 12.73 11.29 -5.27
C THR A 39 12.12 11.28 -3.89
N GLY A 40 11.51 12.39 -3.45
CA GLY A 40 10.97 12.51 -2.08
C GLY A 40 9.86 11.51 -1.74
N GLU A 41 8.87 11.34 -2.63
CA GLU A 41 7.79 10.37 -2.44
C GLU A 41 8.30 8.92 -2.53
N GLY A 42 9.24 8.66 -3.44
CA GLY A 42 9.92 7.38 -3.53
C GLY A 42 10.67 7.04 -2.23
N GLN A 43 11.46 7.97 -1.70
CA GLN A 43 12.20 7.77 -0.46
C GLN A 43 11.28 7.45 0.72
N GLY A 44 10.12 8.12 0.81
CA GLY A 44 9.10 7.80 1.81
C GLY A 44 8.57 6.37 1.66
N SER A 45 8.24 5.95 0.44
CA SER A 45 7.79 4.58 0.16
C SER A 45 8.86 3.52 0.46
N TYR A 46 10.13 3.83 0.20
CA TYR A 46 11.25 2.94 0.47
C TYR A 46 11.54 2.85 1.97
N PHE A 47 11.42 3.95 2.71
CA PHE A 47 11.54 3.95 4.16
C PHE A 47 10.48 3.03 4.78
N GLU A 48 9.21 3.18 4.40
CA GLU A 48 8.11 2.33 4.90
C GLU A 48 8.29 0.85 4.54
N GLN A 49 8.85 0.57 3.34
CA GLN A 49 9.21 -0.79 2.90
C GLN A 49 10.21 -1.46 3.83
N ILE A 50 11.25 -0.74 4.26
CA ILE A 50 12.34 -1.32 5.06
C ILE A 50 12.08 -1.26 6.56
N THR A 51 11.16 -0.40 7.03
CA THR A 51 10.76 -0.28 8.43
C THR A 51 9.50 -1.09 8.73
N THR A 52 8.32 -0.56 8.46
CA THR A 52 7.01 -1.16 8.78
C THR A 52 6.84 -2.51 8.09
N PHE A 53 7.19 -2.61 6.80
CA PHE A 53 7.07 -3.84 6.01
C PHE A 53 8.39 -4.61 5.85
N GLY A 54 9.40 -4.32 6.68
CA GLY A 54 10.76 -4.84 6.49
C GLY A 54 10.84 -6.38 6.44
N LYS A 55 9.99 -7.08 7.20
CA LYS A 55 9.92 -8.55 7.17
C LYS A 55 9.40 -9.06 5.81
N THR A 56 8.31 -8.47 5.31
CA THR A 56 7.72 -8.82 4.01
C THR A 56 8.68 -8.49 2.87
N TYR A 57 9.35 -7.34 2.95
CA TYR A 57 10.38 -6.95 1.97
C TYR A 57 11.53 -7.96 1.91
N ARG A 58 12.06 -8.38 3.08
CA ARG A 58 13.10 -9.43 3.14
C ARG A 58 12.59 -10.77 2.64
N LEU A 59 11.38 -11.17 3.02
CA LEU A 59 10.76 -12.43 2.59
C LEU A 59 10.60 -12.49 1.06
N ARG A 60 10.13 -11.41 0.42
CA ARG A 60 10.02 -11.32 -1.04
C ARG A 60 11.36 -11.57 -1.73
N ASN A 61 12.42 -10.91 -1.28
CA ASN A 61 13.74 -11.06 -1.88
C ASN A 61 14.34 -12.46 -1.60
N ALA A 62 14.10 -13.01 -0.40
CA ALA A 62 14.53 -14.36 -0.06
C ALA A 62 13.82 -15.43 -0.90
N LEU A 63 12.50 -15.31 -1.09
CA LEU A 63 11.71 -16.21 -1.93
C LEU A 63 12.16 -16.17 -3.39
N LEU A 64 12.56 -14.99 -3.90
CA LEU A 64 13.12 -14.87 -5.23
C LEU A 64 14.38 -15.74 -5.40
N ILE A 65 15.32 -15.67 -4.45
CA ILE A 65 16.55 -16.47 -4.43
C ILE A 65 16.23 -17.97 -4.31
N VAL A 66 15.32 -18.33 -3.40
CA VAL A 66 14.88 -19.72 -3.20
C VAL A 66 14.25 -20.27 -4.48
N ASN A 67 13.38 -19.50 -5.14
CA ASN A 67 12.74 -19.92 -6.39
C ASN A 67 13.76 -20.09 -7.52
N MET A 68 14.77 -19.24 -7.61
CA MET A 68 15.87 -19.43 -8.56
C MET A 68 16.66 -20.72 -8.28
N ALA A 69 16.94 -21.03 -7.01
CA ALA A 69 17.62 -22.27 -6.62
C ALA A 69 16.77 -23.52 -6.90
N LEU A 70 15.46 -23.44 -6.70
CA LEU A 70 14.51 -24.49 -7.06
C LEU A 70 14.48 -24.73 -8.58
N MET A 71 14.49 -23.67 -9.40
CA MET A 71 14.56 -23.81 -10.86
C MET A 71 15.89 -24.43 -11.31
N ALA A 72 17.01 -24.00 -10.73
CA ALA A 72 18.31 -24.60 -11.01
C ALA A 72 18.33 -26.10 -10.66
N SER A 73 17.68 -26.48 -9.57
CA SER A 73 17.54 -27.89 -9.17
C SER A 73 16.67 -28.69 -10.14
N LEU A 74 15.55 -28.12 -10.61
CA LEU A 74 14.66 -28.75 -11.60
C LEU A 74 15.31 -28.93 -12.98
N ILE A 75 16.22 -28.03 -13.36
CA ILE A 75 16.97 -28.15 -14.61
C ILE A 75 17.84 -29.42 -14.61
N VAL A 76 18.50 -29.71 -13.49
CA VAL A 76 19.43 -30.86 -13.35
C VAL A 76 18.67 -32.14 -13.01
N TYR A 77 17.67 -32.06 -12.13
CA TYR A 77 16.90 -33.19 -11.64
C TYR A 77 15.40 -32.94 -11.81
N PRO A 78 14.85 -33.15 -13.02
CA PRO A 78 13.42 -32.99 -13.26
C PRO A 78 12.61 -33.95 -12.39
N ASN A 79 11.69 -33.41 -11.60
CA ASN A 79 10.86 -34.20 -10.69
C ASN A 79 9.49 -33.53 -10.52
N ALA A 80 8.40 -34.29 -10.66
CA ALA A 80 7.04 -33.74 -10.57
C ALA A 80 6.70 -33.13 -9.21
N VAL A 81 7.17 -33.72 -8.10
CA VAL A 81 6.92 -33.19 -6.76
C VAL A 81 7.64 -31.86 -6.60
N LEU A 82 8.92 -31.81 -7.00
CA LEU A 82 9.70 -30.57 -6.97
C LEU A 82 9.10 -29.50 -7.89
N PHE A 83 8.56 -29.89 -9.04
CA PHE A 83 7.87 -28.98 -9.96
C PHE A 83 6.61 -28.39 -9.32
N ALA A 84 5.75 -29.23 -8.72
CA ALA A 84 4.53 -28.79 -8.06
C ALA A 84 4.82 -27.89 -6.86
N THR A 85 5.81 -28.22 -6.02
CA THR A 85 6.20 -27.37 -4.88
C THR A 85 6.77 -26.04 -5.33
N SER A 86 7.61 -26.04 -6.38
CA SER A 86 8.17 -24.81 -6.94
C SER A 86 7.09 -23.91 -7.55
N PHE A 87 6.10 -24.49 -8.22
CA PHE A 87 4.97 -23.76 -8.76
C PHE A 87 4.19 -23.02 -7.66
N VAL A 88 3.87 -23.71 -6.55
CA VAL A 88 3.21 -23.10 -5.39
C VAL A 88 4.07 -22.00 -4.78
N SER A 89 5.38 -22.24 -4.62
CA SER A 89 6.32 -21.26 -4.07
C SER A 89 6.40 -19.97 -4.92
N ILE A 90 6.41 -20.10 -6.25
CA ILE A 90 6.39 -18.95 -7.17
C ILE A 90 5.07 -18.19 -7.06
N LEU A 91 3.93 -18.88 -6.99
CA LEU A 91 2.63 -18.23 -6.80
C LEU A 91 2.56 -17.43 -5.51
N VAL A 92 3.06 -17.99 -4.40
CA VAL A 92 3.13 -17.29 -3.11
C VAL A 92 4.04 -16.06 -3.23
N SER A 93 5.21 -16.19 -3.87
CA SER A 93 6.13 -15.08 -4.11
C SER A 93 5.47 -13.94 -4.91
N ALA A 94 4.78 -14.27 -6.01
CA ALA A 94 4.07 -13.30 -6.84
C ALA A 94 2.92 -12.61 -6.09
N TYR A 95 2.18 -13.37 -5.28
CA TYR A 95 1.10 -12.83 -4.45
C TYR A 95 1.61 -11.86 -3.39
N LEU A 96 2.69 -12.23 -2.68
CA LEU A 96 3.34 -11.35 -1.70
C LEU A 96 3.89 -10.07 -2.33
N GLY A 97 4.45 -10.15 -3.54
CA GLY A 97 4.90 -8.98 -4.29
C GLY A 97 3.78 -7.97 -4.53
N ARG A 98 2.59 -8.45 -4.92
CA ARG A 98 1.41 -7.59 -5.14
C ARG A 98 0.85 -7.01 -3.85
N ILE A 99 0.78 -7.80 -2.78
CA ILE A 99 0.33 -7.29 -1.47
C ILE A 99 1.23 -6.16 -1.00
N LEU A 100 2.56 -6.34 -1.07
CA LEU A 100 3.51 -5.31 -0.66
C LEU A 100 3.33 -4.04 -1.49
N PHE A 101 3.13 -4.17 -2.80
CA PHE A 101 2.83 -3.04 -3.67
C PHE A 101 1.57 -2.28 -3.23
N TYR A 102 0.44 -2.95 -3.03
CA TYR A 102 -0.80 -2.29 -2.59
C TYR A 102 -0.69 -1.66 -1.20
N ALA A 103 -0.03 -2.35 -0.27
CA ALA A 103 0.19 -1.87 1.08
C ALA A 103 1.02 -0.58 1.12
N LEU A 104 1.85 -0.33 0.11
CA LEU A 104 2.67 0.88 0.00
C LEU A 104 1.95 1.96 -0.80
N VAL A 105 1.33 1.62 -1.93
CA VAL A 105 0.67 2.58 -2.80
C VAL A 105 -0.48 3.29 -2.08
N ILE A 106 -1.32 2.58 -1.32
CA ILE A 106 -2.47 3.19 -0.63
C ILE A 106 -2.04 4.29 0.35
N PRO A 107 -1.10 4.06 1.29
CA PRO A 107 -0.64 5.11 2.19
C PRO A 107 0.23 6.18 1.51
N THR A 108 0.96 5.86 0.43
CA THR A 108 1.81 6.85 -0.25
C THR A 108 1.06 7.70 -1.29
N THR A 109 -0.14 7.28 -1.72
CA THR A 109 -1.01 8.07 -2.62
C THR A 109 -2.05 8.90 -1.89
N MET A 110 -2.21 8.71 -0.58
CA MET A 110 -2.89 9.65 0.31
C MET A 110 -1.84 10.44 1.10
N PRO A 111 -1.21 11.47 0.51
CA PRO A 111 -0.19 12.27 1.17
C PRO A 111 -0.65 12.78 2.54
N GLY A 112 -1.94 13.06 2.72
CA GLY A 112 -2.52 13.45 3.99
C GLY A 112 -2.19 12.50 5.16
N ALA A 113 -2.31 11.18 4.99
CA ALA A 113 -2.08 10.25 6.12
C ALA A 113 -0.61 10.23 6.60
N PHE A 114 0.35 10.49 5.70
CA PHE A 114 1.77 10.57 6.01
C PHE A 114 2.15 11.96 6.55
N PHE A 115 1.60 13.05 5.98
CA PHE A 115 1.86 14.42 6.44
C PHE A 115 1.19 14.74 7.79
N TRP A 116 0.00 14.19 8.08
CA TRP A 116 -0.77 14.50 9.31
C TRP A 116 -0.34 13.72 10.56
N LYS A 117 0.43 12.63 10.40
CA LYS A 117 0.99 11.88 11.53
C LYS A 117 2.27 12.51 12.11
N ASN A 118 2.88 13.45 11.40
CA ASN A 118 4.05 14.17 11.89
C ASN A 118 3.59 15.48 12.54
N ASP A 119 3.67 15.55 13.87
CA ASP A 119 3.15 16.68 14.67
C ASP A 119 3.69 18.04 14.18
N LYS A 120 4.94 18.10 13.72
CA LYS A 120 5.56 19.33 13.20
C LYS A 120 4.93 19.82 11.89
N PHE A 121 4.54 18.91 11.00
CA PHE A 121 3.86 19.28 9.76
C PHE A 121 2.40 19.65 10.02
N ARG A 122 1.76 19.00 10.99
CA ARG A 122 0.42 19.37 11.45
C ARG A 122 0.42 20.78 12.03
N GLU A 123 1.35 21.10 12.93
CA GLU A 123 1.52 22.43 13.50
C GLU A 123 1.81 23.47 12.42
N HIS A 124 2.76 23.20 11.51
CA HIS A 124 3.09 24.13 10.44
C HIS A 124 1.91 24.37 9.47
N ALA A 125 1.16 23.33 9.11
CA ALA A 125 -0.01 23.45 8.25
C ALA A 125 -1.20 24.17 8.92
N ILE A 126 -1.29 24.11 10.26
CA ILE A 126 -2.21 24.92 11.04
C ILE A 126 -1.73 26.38 11.08
N GLU A 127 -0.44 26.62 11.31
CA GLU A 127 0.16 27.97 11.36
C GLU A 127 0.01 28.74 10.03
N ILE A 128 0.19 28.07 8.89
CA ILE A 128 0.08 28.69 7.56
C ILE A 128 -1.35 28.71 7.01
N GLY A 129 -2.35 28.25 7.78
CA GLY A 129 -3.77 28.28 7.40
C GLY A 129 -4.18 27.26 6.33
N LEU A 130 -3.32 26.28 6.02
CA LEU A 130 -3.61 25.22 5.06
C LEU A 130 -4.81 24.34 5.50
N SER A 131 -5.02 24.25 6.81
CA SER A 131 -6.15 23.53 7.42
C SER A 131 -7.51 24.21 7.26
N ASP A 132 -7.57 25.49 6.87
CA ASP A 132 -8.83 26.21 6.64
C ASP A 132 -9.27 26.14 5.16
N MET A 133 -8.50 25.48 4.29
CA MET A 133 -8.81 25.31 2.87
C MET A 133 -9.51 23.97 2.60
N PRO A 134 -10.83 23.92 2.36
CA PRO A 134 -11.58 22.66 2.18
C PRO A 134 -11.12 21.85 0.96
N GLN A 135 -10.50 22.49 -0.03
CA GLN A 135 -9.96 21.86 -1.24
C GLN A 135 -8.74 20.97 -0.94
N MET A 136 -8.04 21.22 0.18
CA MET A 136 -6.81 20.53 0.55
C MET A 136 -7.07 19.22 1.32
N GLY A 137 -8.34 18.87 1.56
CA GLY A 137 -8.72 17.64 2.27
C GLY A 137 -8.24 17.60 3.74
N VAL A 138 -7.87 18.76 4.28
CA VAL A 138 -7.32 18.89 5.63
C VAL A 138 -8.46 19.06 6.61
N VAL A 139 -8.98 17.95 7.12
CA VAL A 139 -9.84 18.01 8.31
C VAL A 139 -8.92 17.90 9.52
N ALA A 140 -8.41 19.05 9.96
CA ALA A 140 -7.95 19.11 11.34
C ALA A 140 -9.20 18.86 12.20
N GLU A 141 -9.20 17.80 13.01
CA GLU A 141 -10.07 17.71 14.19
C GLU A 141 -9.67 18.84 15.13
N ARG A 142 -10.06 20.06 14.78
CA ARG A 142 -10.09 21.15 15.73
C ARG A 142 -11.22 20.76 16.66
N GLU A 143 -10.91 20.52 17.94
CA GLU A 143 -11.91 20.67 18.98
C GLU A 143 -12.41 22.11 18.90
N HIS A 144 -13.43 22.36 18.09
CA HIS A 144 -14.13 23.62 18.06
C HIS A 144 -14.73 23.77 19.45
N LYS A 145 -14.10 24.58 20.30
CA LYS A 145 -14.72 25.05 21.53
C LYS A 145 -16.05 25.66 21.11
N PHE A 146 -17.14 25.01 21.50
CA PHE A 146 -18.49 25.36 21.12
C PHE A 146 -18.73 26.84 21.42
N ASP A 147 -18.90 27.66 20.38
CA ASP A 147 -19.04 29.10 20.55
C ASP A 147 -20.46 29.45 21.00
N VAL A 148 -20.63 29.49 22.32
CA VAL A 148 -21.89 29.80 22.99
C VAL A 148 -22.42 31.19 22.59
N LYS A 149 -21.53 32.13 22.21
CA LYS A 149 -21.96 33.46 21.75
C LYS A 149 -22.53 33.42 20.34
N ALA A 150 -21.92 32.64 19.45
CA ALA A 150 -22.47 32.39 18.12
C ALA A 150 -23.84 31.71 18.21
N LEU A 151 -24.00 30.72 19.10
CA LEU A 151 -25.29 30.08 19.36
C LEU A 151 -26.33 31.07 19.91
N ALA A 152 -25.95 31.90 20.88
CA ALA A 152 -26.87 32.89 21.46
C ALA A 152 -27.32 33.94 20.44
N ASN A 153 -26.44 34.37 19.55
CA ASN A 153 -26.79 35.27 18.45
C ASN A 153 -27.68 34.58 17.40
N ALA A 154 -27.40 33.33 17.05
CA ALA A 154 -28.24 32.55 16.16
C ALA A 154 -29.65 32.36 16.74
N ILE A 155 -29.78 32.05 18.04
CA ILE A 155 -31.07 31.91 18.72
C ILE A 155 -31.83 33.25 18.73
N LYS A 156 -31.14 34.38 18.94
CA LYS A 156 -31.77 35.71 18.94
C LYS A 156 -32.25 36.15 17.56
N GLN A 157 -31.55 35.75 16.49
CA GLN A 157 -31.88 36.13 15.12
C GLN A 157 -32.84 35.16 14.44
N THR A 158 -32.96 33.94 14.95
CA THR A 158 -33.87 32.93 14.39
C THR A 158 -35.29 33.18 14.88
N THR A 159 -36.19 33.48 13.95
CA THR A 159 -37.62 33.62 14.28
C THR A 159 -38.18 32.24 14.67
N VAL A 160 -39.12 32.19 15.62
CA VAL A 160 -39.72 30.93 16.13
C VAL A 160 -40.22 29.99 15.01
N LYS A 161 -40.65 30.57 13.88
CA LYS A 161 -41.10 29.86 12.69
C LYS A 161 -39.98 29.12 11.96
N ASP A 162 -38.78 29.69 11.94
CA ASP A 162 -37.59 29.12 11.29
C ASP A 162 -36.96 28.03 12.17
N ALA A 163 -36.96 28.23 13.49
CA ALA A 163 -36.55 27.20 14.46
C ALA A 163 -37.43 25.94 14.37
N LEU A 164 -38.75 26.12 14.21
CA LEU A 164 -39.69 25.01 13.99
C LEU A 164 -39.49 24.33 12.62
N MET A 165 -39.13 25.07 11.58
CA MET A 165 -38.82 24.49 10.26
C MET A 165 -37.54 23.66 10.29
N GLN A 166 -36.49 24.14 10.96
CA GLN A 166 -35.24 23.39 11.14
C GLN A 166 -35.43 22.14 12.00
N LEU A 167 -36.23 22.23 13.07
CA LEU A 167 -36.55 21.05 13.88
C LEU A 167 -37.35 20.02 13.09
N LYS A 168 -38.30 20.48 12.27
CA LYS A 168 -39.10 19.62 11.40
C LYS A 168 -38.26 18.97 10.29
N SER A 169 -37.24 19.65 9.75
CA SER A 169 -36.35 19.05 8.75
C SER A 169 -35.41 18.01 9.37
N ILE A 170 -34.89 18.26 10.57
CA ILE A 170 -34.06 17.29 11.31
C ILE A 170 -34.87 16.03 11.67
N LEU A 171 -36.14 16.18 12.09
CA LEU A 171 -37.03 15.07 12.40
C LEU A 171 -37.49 14.27 11.18
N ARG A 172 -37.48 14.88 9.98
CA ARG A 172 -37.90 14.21 8.75
C ARG A 172 -36.75 13.49 8.03
N GLY A 173 -35.54 13.57 8.58
CA GLY A 173 -34.33 13.02 7.98
C GLY A 173 -33.87 13.87 6.79
N GLY A 174 -32.59 14.25 6.81
CA GLY A 174 -31.86 14.43 5.56
C GLY A 174 -31.80 13.11 4.79
#